data_AF-A0A7V9ZXQ1-F1
#
_entry.id   AF-A0A7V9ZXQ1-F1
#
_cell.length_a   1.000
_cell.length_b   1.000
_cell.length_c   1.000
_cell.angle_alpha   90.00
_cell.angle_beta   90.00
_cell.angle_gamma   90.00
#
_symmetry.space_group_name_H-M   'P 1'
#
loop_
_entity.id
_entity.type
_entity.pdbx_description
1 polymer ?
#
loop_
_entity_poly.entity_id
_entity_poly.type
_entity_poly.pdbx_seq_one_letter_code
_entity_poly.pdbx_strand_id
1 'polypeptide(L)'
;FPPRLPLHLGGNRNGAARAMINLIIVMFIGGLWHGAAWTFVVWGLLHGSYLAIERLLRGTIKDAPWAENFAMRMLIGLTTYVAVLIAWVYFRASNFDTASRMIGGMFGRHARGDAILSTREILQVGIVTFFLLLAHWSLPEISLETAVARLPRWVVTSAWFLMACAIILTQGNSNAFIYFQF
;
A
#
# COMPACT_ATOMS: atom_id res chain seq x y z
N PHE A 1 -0.80 21.85 31.92
CA PHE A 1 0.55 22.45 31.89
C PHE A 1 1.61 21.34 31.83
N PRO A 2 2.45 21.22 30.77
CA PRO A 2 2.23 21.39 29.34
C PRO A 2 2.33 20.04 28.56
N PRO A 3 1.86 19.98 27.29
CA PRO A 3 2.00 18.83 26.41
C PRO A 3 3.44 18.72 25.88
N ARG A 4 4.05 17.55 26.00
CA ARG A 4 5.43 17.30 25.54
C ARG A 4 5.43 16.97 24.05
N LEU A 5 5.96 17.93 23.28
CA LEU A 5 6.81 17.77 22.10
C LEU A 5 6.16 17.10 20.87
N PRO A 6 5.82 17.88 19.82
CA PRO A 6 5.87 17.31 18.49
C PRO A 6 7.31 16.88 18.26
N LEU A 7 7.51 15.60 17.93
CA LEU A 7 8.77 15.11 17.40
C LEU A 7 9.01 15.83 16.07
N HIS A 8 9.67 16.97 16.13
CA HIS A 8 10.36 17.55 15.00
C HIS A 8 11.55 16.61 14.72
N LEU A 9 11.30 15.48 14.03
CA LEU A 9 12.33 14.70 13.34
C LEU A 9 12.83 15.45 12.10
N GLY A 10 13.00 16.77 12.21
CA GLY A 10 13.73 17.61 11.29
C GLY A 10 15.19 17.57 11.70
N GLY A 11 15.91 16.55 11.26
CA GLY A 11 17.29 16.36 11.69
C GLY A 11 18.09 15.37 10.86
N ASN A 12 17.98 15.41 9.53
CA ASN A 12 18.98 14.73 8.71
C ASN A 12 20.28 15.55 8.74
N ARG A 13 21.17 15.24 9.70
CA ARG A 13 22.48 15.87 9.91
C ARG A 13 23.44 15.74 8.70
N ASN A 14 23.09 14.94 7.69
CA ASN A 14 23.88 14.75 6.47
C ASN A 14 23.19 15.24 5.18
N GLY A 15 22.08 16.01 5.26
CA GLY A 15 21.47 16.71 4.12
C GLY A 15 20.41 15.90 3.38
N ALA A 16 19.25 16.51 3.12
CA ALA A 16 18.02 15.89 2.61
C ALA A 16 18.25 14.95 1.41
N ALA A 17 19.19 15.29 0.51
CA ALA A 17 19.57 14.47 -0.64
C ALA A 17 20.11 13.08 -0.25
N ARG A 18 20.96 12.97 0.78
CA ARG A 18 21.49 11.66 1.23
C ARG A 18 20.39 10.77 1.79
N ALA A 19 19.39 11.34 2.46
CA ALA A 19 18.24 10.56 2.93
C ALA A 19 17.37 10.06 1.77
N MET A 20 17.21 10.84 0.70
CA MET A 20 16.49 10.40 -0.50
C MET A 20 17.22 9.27 -1.21
N ILE A 21 18.55 9.39 -1.37
CA ILE A 21 19.38 8.34 -1.97
C ILE A 21 19.30 7.05 -1.13
N ASN A 22 19.41 7.16 0.20
CA ASN A 22 19.28 5.99 1.08
C ASN A 22 17.91 5.32 0.96
N LEU A 23 16.83 6.09 0.84
CA LEU A 23 15.49 5.53 0.62
C LEU A 23 15.40 4.77 -0.70
N ILE A 24 15.94 5.33 -1.78
CA ILE A 24 15.98 4.66 -3.09
C ILE A 24 16.80 3.37 -3.00
N ILE A 25 17.96 3.40 -2.35
CA ILE A 25 18.82 2.21 -2.19
C ILE A 25 18.10 1.13 -1.38
N VAL A 26 17.47 1.47 -0.26
CA VAL A 26 16.75 0.48 0.56
C VAL A 26 15.59 -0.13 -0.22
N MET A 27 14.83 0.66 -0.97
CA MET A 27 13.75 0.14 -1.81
C MET A 27 14.27 -0.70 -2.99
N PHE A 28 15.40 -0.33 -3.58
CA PHE A 28 16.06 -1.12 -4.63
C PHE A 28 16.53 -2.48 -4.10
N ILE A 29 17.19 -2.51 -2.93
CA ILE A 29 17.60 -3.76 -2.27
C ILE A 29 16.37 -4.58 -1.89
N GLY A 30 15.31 -3.95 -1.39
CA GLY A 30 14.03 -4.60 -1.11
C GLY A 30 13.44 -5.27 -2.36
N GLY A 31 13.48 -4.60 -3.51
CA GLY A 31 13.09 -5.18 -4.80
C GLY A 31 13.94 -6.40 -5.16
N LEU A 32 15.27 -6.28 -5.07
CA LEU A 32 16.17 -7.40 -5.34
C LEU A 32 15.96 -8.61 -4.41
N TRP A 33 15.52 -8.38 -3.16
CA TRP A 33 15.19 -9.46 -2.24
C TRP A 33 13.95 -10.28 -2.66
N HIS A 34 13.02 -9.66 -3.38
CA HIS A 34 11.81 -10.34 -3.86
C HIS A 34 12.03 -11.20 -5.11
N GLY A 35 13.09 -10.95 -5.88
CA GLY A 35 13.48 -11.80 -7.00
C GLY A 35 14.52 -11.17 -7.92
N ALA A 36 15.15 -12.01 -8.75
CA ALA A 36 16.21 -11.60 -9.68
C ALA A 36 15.69 -10.99 -10.99
N ALA A 37 14.37 -10.96 -11.21
CA ALA A 37 13.79 -10.37 -12.41
C ALA A 37 13.93 -8.83 -12.40
N TRP A 38 14.21 -8.25 -13.56
CA TRP A 38 14.31 -6.80 -13.75
C TRP A 38 13.03 -6.04 -13.38
N THR A 39 11.88 -6.71 -13.35
CA THR A 39 10.60 -6.13 -12.93
C THR A 39 10.61 -5.73 -11.45
N PHE A 40 11.25 -6.52 -10.58
CA PHE A 40 11.42 -6.20 -9.16
C PHE A 40 12.36 -5.03 -8.91
N VAL A 41 13.40 -4.90 -9.74
CA VAL A 41 14.29 -3.73 -9.72
C VAL A 41 13.51 -2.45 -10.04
N VAL A 42 12.73 -2.48 -11.13
CA VAL A 42 11.90 -1.34 -11.52
C VAL A 42 10.86 -1.02 -10.45
N TRP A 43 10.24 -2.03 -9.84
CA TRP A 43 9.32 -1.85 -8.72
C TRP A 43 9.96 -1.12 -7.53
N GLY A 44 11.17 -1.52 -7.14
CA GLY A 44 11.91 -0.90 -6.04
C GLY A 44 12.32 0.53 -6.34
N LEU A 45 12.78 0.80 -7.57
CA LEU A 45 13.12 2.16 -8.02
C LEU A 45 11.89 3.07 -8.08
N LEU A 46 10.75 2.57 -8.57
CA LEU A 46 9.49 3.32 -8.59
C LEU A 46 9.07 3.71 -7.17
N HIS A 47 9.00 2.76 -6.23
CA HIS A 47 8.67 3.07 -4.83
C HIS A 47 9.67 4.04 -4.18
N GLY A 48 10.97 3.82 -4.38
CA GLY A 48 12.02 4.70 -3.87
C GLY A 48 11.88 6.13 -4.40
N SER A 49 11.61 6.28 -5.70
CA SER A 49 11.39 7.58 -6.33
C SER A 49 10.11 8.27 -5.84
N TYR A 50 9.01 7.53 -5.68
CA TYR A 50 7.77 8.08 -5.15
C TYR A 50 7.94 8.61 -3.73
N LEU A 51 8.69 7.90 -2.89
CA LEU A 51 8.96 8.34 -1.52
C LEU A 51 9.90 9.55 -1.47
N ALA A 52 10.88 9.61 -2.37
CA ALA A 52 11.73 10.79 -2.53
C ALA A 52 10.92 12.02 -2.98
N ILE A 53 10.04 11.85 -3.96
CA ILE A 53 9.13 12.88 -4.46
C ILE A 53 8.17 13.33 -3.35
N GLU A 54 7.54 12.40 -2.63
CA GLU A 54 6.65 12.69 -1.51
C GLU A 54 7.37 13.52 -0.44
N ARG A 55 8.63 13.21 -0.14
CA ARG A 55 9.43 13.96 0.81
C ARG A 55 9.78 15.38 0.31
N LEU A 56 10.05 15.54 -0.98
CA LEU A 56 10.24 16.86 -1.60
C LEU A 56 8.95 17.68 -1.56
N LEU A 57 7.85 17.07 -1.99
CA LEU A 57 6.52 17.68 -2.01
C LEU A 57 6.05 18.06 -0.61
N ARG A 58 6.32 17.24 0.41
CA ARG A 58 6.05 17.60 1.82
C ARG A 58 6.82 18.83 2.27
N GLY A 59 8.01 19.10 1.72
CA GLY A 59 8.75 20.33 2.02
C GLY A 59 8.12 21.57 1.40
N THR A 60 7.45 21.44 0.24
CA THR A 60 6.87 22.56 -0.52
C THR A 60 5.39 22.79 -0.23
N ILE A 61 4.64 21.72 0.05
CA ILE A 61 3.17 21.72 0.23
C ILE A 61 2.78 22.04 1.68
N LYS A 62 3.69 21.87 2.65
CA LYS A 62 3.38 22.03 4.09
C LYS A 62 2.79 23.39 4.46
N ASP A 63 3.19 24.44 3.74
CA ASP A 63 2.78 25.82 4.00
C ASP A 63 1.82 26.34 2.92
N ALA A 64 1.31 25.46 2.06
CA ALA A 64 0.47 25.82 0.93
C ALA A 64 -1.03 25.77 1.31
N PRO A 65 -1.74 26.90 1.42
CA PRO A 65 -3.16 26.91 1.82
C PRO A 65 -4.09 26.22 0.81
N TRP A 66 -3.68 26.10 -0.45
CA TRP A 66 -4.43 25.38 -1.48
C TRP A 66 -4.42 23.85 -1.30
N ALA A 67 -3.48 23.31 -0.52
CA ALA A 67 -3.33 21.88 -0.28
C ALA A 67 -4.33 21.32 0.76
N GLU A 68 -4.97 22.19 1.53
CA GLU A 68 -6.00 21.79 2.50
C GLU A 68 -7.38 21.63 1.87
N ASN A 69 -7.57 22.10 0.63
CA ASN A 69 -8.83 21.93 -0.09
C ASN A 69 -9.14 20.44 -0.32
N PHE A 70 -10.36 20.01 0.00
CA PHE A 70 -10.81 18.62 -0.13
C PHE A 70 -10.54 18.05 -1.52
N ALA A 71 -10.84 18.82 -2.58
CA ALA A 71 -10.61 18.40 -3.96
C ALA A 71 -9.11 18.14 -4.25
N MET A 72 -8.23 18.98 -3.71
CA MET A 72 -6.79 18.82 -3.87
C MET A 72 -6.27 17.63 -3.07
N ARG A 73 -6.73 17.43 -1.83
CA ARG A 73 -6.42 16.25 -1.02
C ARG A 73 -6.83 14.96 -1.71
N MET A 74 -8.03 14.93 -2.30
CA MET A 74 -8.50 13.81 -3.11
C MET A 74 -7.63 13.57 -4.35
N LEU A 75 -7.25 14.64 -5.06
CA LEU A 75 -6.38 14.52 -6.23
C LEU A 75 -4.99 13.97 -5.88
N ILE A 76 -4.37 14.46 -4.80
CA ILE A 76 -3.10 13.96 -4.30
C ILE A 76 -3.22 12.49 -3.91
N GLY A 77 -4.26 12.14 -3.15
CA GLY A 77 -4.53 10.75 -2.74
C GLY A 77 -4.74 9.82 -3.94
N LEU A 78 -5.54 10.24 -4.92
CA LEU A 78 -5.77 9.49 -6.15
C LEU A 78 -4.48 9.30 -6.96
N THR A 79 -3.66 10.35 -7.05
CA THR A 79 -2.36 10.29 -7.74
C THR A 79 -1.43 9.28 -7.07
N THR A 80 -1.31 9.32 -5.73
CA THR A 80 -0.51 8.34 -4.99
C THR A 80 -1.07 6.93 -5.17
N TYR A 81 -2.38 6.76 -5.11
CA TYR A 81 -3.03 5.47 -5.32
C TYR A 81 -2.71 4.88 -6.70
N VAL A 82 -2.88 5.66 -7.77
CA VAL A 82 -2.57 5.25 -9.14
C VAL A 82 -1.08 4.93 -9.30
N ALA A 83 -0.20 5.75 -8.72
CA ALA A 83 1.25 5.50 -8.75
C ALA A 83 1.61 4.16 -8.09
N VAL A 84 1.05 3.88 -6.91
CA VAL A 84 1.25 2.60 -6.21
C VAL A 84 0.69 1.43 -7.02
N LEU A 85 -0.49 1.58 -7.65
CA LEU A 85 -1.05 0.54 -8.53
C LEU A 85 -0.12 0.22 -9.70
N ILE A 86 0.41 1.24 -10.36
CA ILE A 86 1.36 1.06 -11.47
C ILE A 86 2.60 0.32 -10.98
N ALA A 87 3.15 0.70 -9.83
CA ALA A 87 4.28 -0.03 -9.26
C ALA A 87 3.90 -1.49 -8.98
N TRP A 88 2.76 -1.76 -8.36
CA TRP A 88 2.28 -3.12 -8.10
C TRP A 88 2.14 -4.00 -9.36
N VAL A 89 1.87 -3.41 -10.53
CA VAL A 89 1.88 -4.16 -11.80
C VAL A 89 3.28 -4.74 -12.08
N TYR A 90 4.35 -3.97 -11.86
CA TYR A 90 5.72 -4.47 -12.01
C TYR A 90 6.10 -5.53 -10.97
N PHE A 91 5.51 -5.48 -9.77
CA PHE A 91 5.72 -6.55 -8.78
C PHE A 91 5.07 -7.87 -9.21
N ARG A 92 3.87 -7.79 -9.80
CA ARG A 92 3.10 -8.97 -10.21
C ARG A 92 3.57 -9.56 -11.54
N ALA A 93 4.05 -8.73 -12.45
CA ALA A 93 4.40 -9.16 -13.80
C ALA A 93 5.69 -10.00 -13.81
N SER A 94 5.64 -11.14 -14.51
CA SER A 94 6.80 -12.02 -14.70
C SER A 94 7.83 -11.44 -15.69
N ASN A 95 7.41 -10.55 -16.59
CA ASN A 95 8.27 -9.87 -17.55
C ASN A 95 7.69 -8.50 -17.96
N PHE A 96 8.51 -7.69 -18.64
CA PHE A 96 8.12 -6.34 -19.08
C PHE A 96 6.98 -6.31 -20.09
N ASP A 97 6.86 -7.33 -20.95
CA ASP A 97 5.77 -7.43 -21.91
C ASP A 97 4.42 -7.62 -21.18
N THR A 98 4.38 -8.50 -20.19
CA THR A 98 3.21 -8.73 -19.33
C THR A 98 2.85 -7.48 -18.54
N ALA A 99 3.84 -6.78 -17.97
CA ALA A 99 3.61 -5.50 -17.27
C ALA A 99 2.99 -4.46 -18.22
N SER A 100 3.50 -4.34 -19.44
CA SER A 100 3.03 -3.36 -20.42
C SER A 100 1.60 -3.67 -20.89
N ARG A 101 1.26 -4.95 -21.07
CA ARG A 101 -0.11 -5.40 -21.36
C ARG A 101 -1.06 -5.11 -20.20
N MET A 102 -0.65 -5.40 -18.97
CA MET A 102 -1.44 -5.10 -17.76
C MET A 102 -1.72 -3.59 -17.64
N ILE A 103 -0.70 -2.74 -17.79
CA ILE A 103 -0.88 -1.27 -17.78
C ILE A 103 -1.80 -0.85 -18.93
N GLY A 104 -1.59 -1.37 -20.14
CA GLY A 104 -2.46 -1.11 -21.29
C GLY A 104 -3.92 -1.48 -21.02
N GLY A 105 -4.17 -2.59 -20.34
CA GLY A 105 -5.50 -3.01 -19.89
C GLY A 105 -6.16 -2.04 -18.92
N MET A 106 -5.40 -1.47 -17.99
CA MET A 106 -5.91 -0.47 -17.05
C MET A 106 -6.41 0.81 -17.75
N PHE A 107 -5.82 1.16 -18.90
CA PHE A 107 -6.23 2.30 -19.73
C PHE A 107 -7.18 1.91 -20.88
N GLY A 108 -7.77 0.71 -20.84
CA GLY A 108 -8.77 0.28 -21.82
C GLY A 108 -8.20 -0.07 -23.21
N ARG A 109 -6.88 -0.29 -23.35
CA ARG A 109 -6.27 -0.68 -24.63
C ARG A 109 -6.51 -2.13 -25.04
N HIS A 110 -7.14 -2.94 -24.16
CA HIS A 110 -7.62 -4.28 -24.51
C HIS A 110 -9.10 -4.23 -24.91
N ALA A 111 -9.38 -4.24 -26.22
CA ALA A 111 -10.73 -4.15 -26.77
C ALA A 111 -11.62 -5.38 -26.49
N ARG A 112 -11.01 -6.52 -26.16
CA ARG A 112 -11.66 -7.79 -25.78
C ARG A 112 -10.73 -8.56 -24.84
N GLY A 113 -10.74 -8.22 -23.56
CA GLY A 113 -10.21 -9.10 -22.53
C GLY A 113 -11.34 -10.01 -22.08
N ASP A 114 -11.18 -11.33 -22.19
CA ASP A 114 -12.09 -12.24 -21.50
C ASP A 114 -12.13 -11.82 -20.02
N ALA A 115 -13.31 -11.55 -19.51
CA ALA A 115 -13.48 -11.11 -18.14
C ALA A 115 -13.02 -12.23 -17.21
N ILE A 116 -11.77 -12.15 -16.74
CA ILE A 116 -11.19 -13.10 -15.78
C ILE A 116 -12.00 -13.08 -14.48
N LEU A 117 -12.59 -11.92 -14.16
CA LEU A 117 -13.51 -11.75 -13.06
C LEU A 117 -14.94 -11.80 -13.59
N SER A 118 -15.71 -12.77 -13.10
CA SER A 118 -17.15 -12.83 -13.29
C SER A 118 -17.82 -11.60 -12.68
N THR A 119 -19.00 -11.23 -13.20
CA THR A 119 -19.79 -10.10 -12.66
C THR A 119 -20.07 -10.24 -11.16
N ARG A 120 -20.17 -11.48 -10.66
CA ARG A 120 -20.34 -11.77 -9.22
C ARG A 120 -19.11 -11.39 -8.41
N GLU A 121 -17.90 -11.71 -8.89
CA GLU A 121 -16.65 -11.36 -8.20
C GLU A 121 -16.43 -9.85 -8.19
N ILE A 122 -16.75 -9.16 -9.31
CA ILE A 122 -16.68 -7.70 -9.38
C ILE A 122 -17.64 -7.07 -8.36
N LEU A 123 -18.87 -7.57 -8.28
CA LEU A 123 -19.87 -7.09 -7.32
C LEU A 123 -19.44 -7.36 -5.87
N GLN A 124 -18.91 -8.54 -5.58
CA GLN A 124 -18.42 -8.90 -4.26
C GLN A 124 -17.25 -8.00 -3.83
N VAL A 125 -16.25 -7.80 -4.70
CA VAL A 125 -15.11 -6.91 -4.42
C VAL A 125 -15.59 -5.47 -4.23
N GLY A 126 -16.52 -5.00 -5.07
CA GLY A 126 -17.11 -3.67 -4.94
C GLY A 126 -17.84 -3.46 -3.62
N ILE A 127 -18.68 -4.43 -3.21
CA ILE A 127 -19.42 -4.41 -1.95
C ILE A 127 -18.46 -4.42 -0.75
N VAL A 128 -17.50 -5.35 -0.72
CA VAL A 128 -16.52 -5.45 0.38
C VAL A 128 -15.70 -4.17 0.49
N THR A 129 -15.24 -3.62 -0.64
CA THR A 129 -14.46 -2.37 -0.66
C THR A 129 -15.30 -1.19 -0.19
N PHE A 130 -16.56 -1.09 -0.63
CA PHE A 130 -17.48 -0.05 -0.18
C PHE A 130 -17.72 -0.08 1.33
N PHE A 131 -18.01 -1.26 1.89
CA PHE A 131 -18.20 -1.40 3.33
C PHE A 131 -16.91 -1.18 4.13
N LEU A 132 -15.75 -1.56 3.59
CA LEU A 132 -14.46 -1.25 4.23
C LEU A 132 -14.19 0.26 4.27
N LEU A 133 -14.42 0.98 3.17
CA LEU A 133 -14.28 2.43 3.13
C LEU A 133 -15.29 3.13 4.04
N LEU A 134 -16.54 2.65 4.05
CA LEU A 134 -17.58 3.15 4.94
C LEU A 134 -17.22 2.90 6.41
N ALA A 135 -16.72 1.71 6.75
CA ALA A 135 -16.27 1.39 8.09
C ALA A 135 -15.07 2.26 8.50
N HIS A 136 -14.08 2.41 7.62
CA HIS A 136 -12.92 3.28 7.87
C HIS A 136 -13.32 4.75 8.05
N TRP A 137 -14.30 5.23 7.30
CA TRP A 137 -14.84 6.59 7.42
C TRP A 137 -15.70 6.77 8.68
N SER A 138 -16.50 5.76 9.01
CA SER A 138 -17.46 5.79 10.14
C SER A 138 -16.82 5.44 11.48
N LEU A 139 -15.61 4.89 11.47
CA LEU A 139 -14.74 4.76 12.62
C LEU A 139 -13.90 6.05 12.67
N PRO A 140 -14.32 7.12 13.38
CA PRO A 140 -13.37 8.14 13.83
C PRO A 140 -12.24 7.41 14.57
N GLU A 141 -11.03 7.98 14.64
CA GLU A 141 -9.82 7.40 15.27
C GLU A 141 -10.07 6.84 16.68
N ILE A 142 -10.77 5.71 16.77
CA ILE A 142 -10.97 4.96 17.98
C ILE A 142 -9.68 4.18 18.06
N SER A 143 -8.80 4.63 18.94
CA SER A 143 -7.59 3.88 19.22
C SER A 143 -8.01 2.43 19.48
N LEU A 144 -7.37 1.47 18.83
CA LEU A 144 -7.65 0.05 19.05
C LEU A 144 -7.64 -0.27 20.56
N GLU A 145 -6.80 0.45 21.30
CA GLU A 145 -6.73 0.43 22.77
C GLU A 145 -8.05 0.82 23.45
N THR A 146 -8.74 1.88 23.02
CA THR A 146 -10.03 2.29 23.61
C THR A 146 -11.18 1.38 23.20
N ALA A 147 -11.17 0.83 21.97
CA ALA A 147 -12.15 -0.17 21.54
C ALA A 147 -12.00 -1.48 22.33
N VAL A 148 -10.77 -1.99 22.46
CA VAL A 148 -10.44 -3.21 23.21
C VAL A 148 -10.71 -3.03 24.70
N ALA A 149 -10.46 -1.84 25.27
CA ALA A 149 -10.75 -1.56 26.67
C ALA A 149 -12.25 -1.51 27.01
N ARG A 150 -13.11 -1.21 26.03
CA ARG A 150 -14.57 -1.20 26.21
C ARG A 150 -15.22 -2.58 26.03
N LEU A 151 -14.51 -3.53 25.42
CA LEU A 151 -15.02 -4.87 25.21
C LEU A 151 -14.70 -5.76 26.42
N PRO A 152 -15.64 -6.62 26.85
CA PRO A 152 -15.36 -7.55 27.93
C PRO A 152 -14.27 -8.53 27.49
N ARG A 153 -13.34 -8.84 28.39
CA ARG A 153 -12.10 -9.59 28.10
C ARG A 153 -12.34 -10.92 27.37
N TRP A 154 -13.46 -11.59 27.64
CA TRP A 154 -13.82 -12.85 26.99
C TRP A 154 -14.09 -12.70 25.47
N VAL A 155 -14.62 -11.56 25.02
CA VAL A 155 -14.84 -11.27 23.59
C VAL A 155 -13.50 -11.11 22.89
N VAL A 156 -12.58 -10.37 23.51
CA VAL A 156 -11.24 -10.14 22.97
C VAL A 156 -10.47 -11.46 22.89
N THR A 157 -10.46 -12.27 23.96
CA THR A 157 -9.79 -13.57 23.93
C THR A 157 -10.43 -14.54 22.95
N SER A 158 -11.75 -14.52 22.79
CA SER A 158 -12.45 -15.35 21.79
C SER A 158 -12.12 -14.91 20.37
N ALA A 159 -12.03 -13.60 20.11
CA ALA A 159 -11.60 -13.09 18.81
C ALA A 159 -10.15 -13.47 18.48
N TRP A 160 -9.22 -13.35 19.45
CA TRP A 160 -7.84 -13.81 19.29
C TRP A 160 -7.74 -15.31 19.05
N PHE A 161 -8.51 -16.11 19.81
CA PHE A 161 -8.58 -17.56 19.64
C PHE A 161 -9.12 -17.93 18.27
N LEU A 162 -10.24 -17.31 17.84
CA LEU A 162 -10.82 -17.53 16.52
C LEU A 162 -9.87 -17.11 15.39
N MET A 163 -9.15 -15.99 15.55
CA MET A 163 -8.15 -15.56 14.57
C MET A 163 -6.98 -16.54 14.50
N ALA A 164 -6.49 -17.05 15.63
CA ALA A 164 -5.44 -18.07 15.67
C ALA A 164 -5.92 -19.38 15.01
N CYS A 165 -7.14 -19.84 15.34
CA CYS A 165 -7.75 -20.99 14.69
C CYS A 165 -7.91 -20.75 13.19
N ALA A 166 -8.39 -19.57 12.76
CA ALA A 166 -8.55 -19.24 11.36
C ALA A 166 -7.21 -19.26 10.61
N ILE A 167 -6.13 -18.74 11.19
CA ILE A 167 -4.78 -18.79 10.60
C ILE A 167 -4.28 -20.23 10.49
N ILE A 168 -4.47 -21.05 11.53
CA ILE A 168 -4.04 -22.45 11.52
C ILE A 168 -4.85 -23.27 10.50
N LEU A 169 -6.16 -23.01 10.39
CA LEU A 169 -7.07 -23.72 9.50
C LEU A 169 -7.00 -23.24 8.04
N THR A 170 -6.58 -22.00 7.79
CA THR A 170 -6.35 -21.45 6.44
C THR A 170 -4.92 -21.61 5.96
N GLN A 171 -4.03 -22.27 6.71
CA GLN A 171 -2.82 -22.88 6.17
C GLN A 171 -3.24 -24.01 5.21
N GLY A 172 -3.68 -23.63 4.01
CA GLY A 172 -3.99 -24.54 2.93
C GLY A 172 -2.77 -25.39 2.59
N ASN A 173 -3.04 -26.62 2.14
CA ASN A 173 -2.03 -27.61 1.72
C ASN A 173 -0.84 -26.93 1.05
N SER A 174 0.33 -27.18 1.64
CA SER A 174 1.66 -26.78 1.20
C SER A 174 1.89 -27.07 -0.29
N ASN A 175 1.52 -26.12 -1.15
CA ASN A 175 2.11 -26.01 -2.47
C ASN A 175 3.35 -25.13 -2.32
N ALA A 176 4.48 -25.82 -2.12
CA ALA A 176 5.89 -25.39 -2.26
C ALA A 176 6.23 -23.92 -1.97
N PHE A 177 7.17 -23.73 -1.04
CA PHE A 177 7.92 -22.48 -0.88
C PHE A 177 8.22 -21.83 -2.24
N ILE A 178 7.86 -20.55 -2.37
CA ILE A 178 7.97 -19.68 -3.56
C ILE A 178 9.40 -19.67 -4.18
N TYR A 179 10.41 -20.19 -3.47
CA TYR A 179 11.81 -20.27 -3.90
C TYR A 179 12.20 -21.47 -4.78
N PHE A 180 11.28 -22.37 -5.17
CA PHE A 180 11.64 -23.55 -5.98
C PHE A 180 10.86 -23.68 -7.31
N GLN A 181 10.31 -22.57 -7.82
CA GLN A 181 9.65 -22.54 -9.13
C GLN A 181 10.55 -21.83 -10.16
N PHE A 182 11.74 -22.40 -10.38
CA PHE A 182 12.60 -22.06 -11.52
C PHE A 182 12.51 -23.18 -12.56
#